data_AF-A0A9P6PGZ6-F1
#
_entry.id   AF-A0A9P6PGZ6-F1
#
_cell.length_a   1.000
_cell.length_b   1.000
_cell.length_c   1.000
_cell.angle_alpha   90.00
_cell.angle_beta   90.00
_cell.angle_gamma   90.00
#
_symmetry.space_group_name_H-M   'P 1'
#
loop_
_entity.id
_entity.type
_entity.pdbx_description
1 polymer ?
#
loop_
_entity_poly.entity_id
_entity_poly.type
_entity_poly.pdbx_seq_one_letter_code
_entity_poly.pdbx_strand_id
1 'polypeptide(L)'
;MSQSRIYHSIAELPKSAGTVHRDGGKLLPVDIVCEQDAPITLRDGTVIYVDVFRPADKTNCPAILAWSQYGKRGGWLKNDFFENRVDVPPGWEDGLNKLEGPLPAYWVKQGYAPPVQSARKYVPDANGTTFTLTLEHDIELAGYIKFKLWVEAIDADDMDIFAYLTKLDRLGKDVRTVPVTHRDFVGPNGRLRVSLRRLDPKKSTDSEPYYAFDTKETLKPGEIVPIEVGFWPYAMKWEAGETMVLRLNGVDLTRRPEFPDLPPIPAINRGMHVVHTGGIYRPGTLARSIAPAASGAMLRYAFLLPVFPLGSVHEASQCKEEAMRVSDILKVKGNALYTVTPDTPLREAVQTMAEHDIGSLVVIEFGDLVGMLTFREIILTLHDHSGSVDGATIRKVMDDHPLTCTPRTDVNEVRRMMLERHARYLPVMENRTLMGVISFYDVAKAVVEEQGFENRMLKAYIRDWPEGEGAREARRGPRR
;
A
#
# COMPACT_ATOMS: atom_id res chain seq x y z
N MET A 1 -18.32 -27.35 40.52
CA MET A 1 -19.47 -28.10 39.97
C MET A 1 -19.82 -27.44 38.64
N SER A 2 -19.23 -27.91 37.53
CA SER A 2 -19.82 -28.86 36.59
C SER A 2 -21.06 -28.32 35.86
N GLN A 3 -20.85 -27.85 34.63
CA GLN A 3 -21.70 -28.01 33.43
C GLN A 3 -20.97 -27.30 32.27
N SER A 4 -20.23 -27.97 31.38
CA SER A 4 -20.60 -28.96 30.35
C SER A 4 -20.67 -28.31 28.95
N ARG A 5 -19.64 -28.60 28.15
CA ARG A 5 -19.65 -28.90 26.71
C ARG A 5 -20.81 -28.30 25.88
N ILE A 6 -20.44 -27.41 24.96
CA ILE A 6 -20.90 -27.53 23.57
C ILE A 6 -19.63 -27.55 22.71
N TYR A 7 -19.08 -28.75 22.51
CA TYR A 7 -18.24 -28.99 21.35
C TYR A 7 -19.11 -28.68 20.13
N HIS A 8 -18.64 -27.86 19.19
CA HIS A 8 -19.15 -27.98 17.83
C HIS A 8 -19.06 -29.46 17.46
N SER A 9 -20.20 -30.11 17.24
CA SER A 9 -20.20 -31.44 16.67
C SER A 9 -19.53 -31.32 15.31
N ILE A 10 -18.39 -32.00 15.13
CA ILE A 10 -17.82 -32.24 13.81
C ILE A 10 -18.95 -32.84 12.98
N ALA A 11 -19.37 -32.15 11.92
CA ALA A 11 -20.39 -32.70 11.05
C ALA A 11 -19.72 -33.83 10.26
N GLU A 12 -20.00 -35.08 10.65
CA GLU A 12 -19.58 -36.24 9.89
C GLU A 12 -20.52 -36.41 8.70
N LEU A 13 -19.99 -36.21 7.49
CA LEU A 13 -20.71 -36.56 6.27
C LEU A 13 -20.25 -37.94 5.80
N PRO A 14 -21.07 -38.98 5.96
CA PRO A 14 -20.80 -40.27 5.34
C PRO A 14 -20.92 -40.16 3.82
N LYS A 15 -19.98 -40.81 3.12
CA LYS A 15 -19.92 -40.95 1.67
C LYS A 15 -19.78 -42.43 1.36
N SER A 16 -20.83 -43.02 0.79
CA SER A 16 -20.89 -44.47 0.58
C SER A 16 -20.03 -44.92 -0.60
N ALA A 17 -19.41 -46.10 -0.47
CA ALA A 17 -18.77 -46.79 -1.58
C ALA A 17 -19.76 -46.96 -2.75
N GLY A 18 -19.26 -46.85 -3.98
CA GLY A 18 -20.06 -46.93 -5.20
C GLY A 18 -20.87 -45.67 -5.53
N THR A 19 -20.73 -44.59 -4.77
CA THR A 19 -21.32 -43.28 -5.13
C THR A 19 -20.38 -42.46 -6.02
N VAL A 20 -20.97 -41.57 -6.81
CA VAL A 20 -20.28 -40.60 -7.66
C VAL A 20 -20.60 -39.20 -7.13
N HIS A 21 -19.58 -38.36 -6.94
CA HIS A 21 -19.75 -36.99 -6.42
C HIS A 21 -19.52 -35.90 -7.46
N ARG A 22 -19.39 -36.28 -8.73
CA ARG A 22 -19.26 -35.38 -9.88
C ARG A 22 -19.61 -36.12 -11.16
N ASP A 23 -20.33 -35.48 -12.08
CA ASP A 23 -20.64 -36.07 -13.39
C ASP A 23 -19.38 -36.53 -14.13
N GLY A 24 -19.36 -37.80 -14.55
CA GLY A 24 -18.19 -38.43 -15.19
C GLY A 24 -17.02 -38.72 -14.25
N GLY A 25 -17.18 -38.47 -12.94
CA GLY A 25 -16.18 -38.73 -11.91
C GLY A 25 -16.09 -40.20 -11.51
N LYS A 26 -15.02 -40.53 -10.80
CA LYS A 26 -14.71 -41.88 -10.31
C LYS A 26 -15.63 -42.28 -9.16
N LEU A 27 -16.03 -43.55 -9.16
CA LEU A 27 -16.75 -44.17 -8.04
C LEU A 27 -15.86 -44.20 -6.79
N LEU A 28 -16.46 -43.92 -5.64
CA LEU A 28 -15.78 -44.12 -4.37
C LEU A 28 -15.53 -45.63 -4.13
N PRO A 29 -14.28 -46.04 -3.87
CA PRO A 29 -13.96 -47.47 -3.69
C PRO A 29 -14.25 -48.00 -2.29
N VAL A 30 -14.44 -47.12 -1.31
CA VAL A 30 -14.67 -47.44 0.12
C VAL A 30 -15.61 -46.40 0.72
N ASP A 31 -16.20 -46.72 1.87
CA ASP A 31 -16.95 -45.75 2.66
C ASP A 31 -15.99 -44.73 3.29
N ILE A 32 -16.28 -43.44 3.08
CA ILE A 32 -15.48 -42.32 3.58
C ILE A 32 -16.33 -41.51 4.54
N VAL A 33 -15.76 -41.15 5.69
CA VAL A 33 -16.29 -40.09 6.54
C VAL A 33 -15.52 -38.81 6.24
N CYS A 34 -16.25 -37.76 5.87
CA CYS A 34 -15.72 -36.41 5.81
C CYS A 34 -16.10 -35.69 7.12
N GLU A 35 -15.12 -35.54 8.00
CA GLU A 35 -15.22 -34.71 9.19
C GLU A 35 -15.07 -33.25 8.78
N GLN A 36 -16.19 -32.54 8.74
CA GLN A 36 -16.17 -31.15 8.34
C GLN A 36 -15.64 -30.24 9.43
N ASP A 37 -14.81 -29.26 9.05
CA ASP A 37 -14.34 -28.23 9.96
C ASP A 37 -13.72 -28.81 11.24
N ALA A 38 -12.95 -29.88 11.09
CA ALA A 38 -12.15 -30.44 12.17
C ALA A 38 -11.10 -29.38 12.61
N PRO A 39 -11.09 -28.98 13.89
CA PRO A 39 -10.11 -28.03 14.39
C PRO A 39 -8.74 -28.69 14.53
N ILE A 40 -7.70 -28.05 13.97
CA ILE A 40 -6.31 -28.39 14.19
C ILE A 40 -5.63 -27.18 14.84
N THR A 41 -5.14 -27.37 16.07
CA THR A 41 -4.34 -26.36 16.77
C THR A 41 -2.89 -26.44 16.30
N LEU A 42 -2.39 -25.36 15.72
CA LEU A 42 -0.99 -25.20 15.33
C LEU A 42 -0.10 -24.92 16.55
N ARG A 43 1.21 -25.00 16.38
CA ARG A 43 2.19 -24.85 17.47
C ARG A 43 2.14 -23.49 18.17
N ASP A 44 1.69 -22.47 17.45
CA ASP A 44 1.53 -21.09 17.94
C ASP A 44 0.19 -20.86 18.66
N GLY A 45 -0.64 -21.89 18.81
CA GLY A 45 -1.97 -21.81 19.39
C GLY A 45 -3.07 -21.41 18.39
N THR A 46 -2.73 -21.11 17.14
CA THR A 46 -3.72 -20.80 16.09
C THR A 46 -4.55 -22.05 15.78
N VAL A 47 -5.88 -21.95 15.83
CA VAL A 47 -6.78 -23.03 15.40
C VAL A 47 -7.17 -22.83 13.94
N ILE A 48 -6.79 -23.78 13.10
CA ILE A 48 -7.23 -23.87 11.71
C ILE A 48 -8.33 -24.91 11.57
N TYR A 49 -9.26 -24.71 10.64
CA TYR A 49 -10.35 -25.65 10.39
C TYR A 49 -10.14 -26.33 9.05
N VAL A 50 -10.12 -27.67 9.07
CA VAL A 50 -9.86 -28.52 7.92
C VAL A 50 -10.98 -29.55 7.75
N ASP A 51 -11.22 -30.00 6.52
CA ASP A 51 -12.01 -31.20 6.28
C ASP A 51 -11.10 -32.42 6.31
N VAL A 52 -11.39 -33.40 7.17
CA VAL A 52 -10.64 -34.66 7.22
C VAL A 52 -11.46 -35.73 6.52
N PHE A 53 -10.92 -36.27 5.42
CA PHE A 53 -11.48 -37.47 4.81
C PHE A 53 -10.78 -38.69 5.41
N ARG A 54 -11.53 -39.65 5.95
CA ARG A 54 -10.95 -40.90 6.49
C ARG A 54 -11.85 -42.11 6.20
N PRO A 55 -11.34 -43.34 6.32
CA PRO A 55 -12.19 -44.53 6.19
C PRO A 55 -13.28 -44.50 7.27
N ALA A 56 -14.50 -44.89 6.93
CA ALA A 56 -15.61 -44.90 7.90
C ALA A 56 -15.36 -45.84 9.09
N ASP A 57 -14.61 -46.92 8.87
CA ASP A 57 -14.26 -47.96 9.84
C ASP A 57 -13.01 -47.66 10.68
N LYS A 58 -12.29 -46.55 10.40
CA LYS A 58 -11.04 -46.21 11.07
C LYS A 58 -11.03 -44.77 11.58
N THR A 59 -10.47 -44.58 12.77
CA THR A 59 -10.31 -43.25 13.41
C THR A 59 -8.85 -42.86 13.59
N ASN A 60 -7.91 -43.81 13.58
CA ASN A 60 -6.48 -43.56 13.66
C ASN A 60 -5.81 -43.87 12.32
N CYS A 61 -5.54 -42.84 11.53
CA CYS A 61 -4.97 -42.95 10.19
C CYS A 61 -3.82 -41.94 10.02
N PRO A 62 -2.75 -42.29 9.30
CA PRO A 62 -1.73 -41.32 8.92
C PRO A 62 -2.33 -40.19 8.07
N ALA A 63 -2.03 -38.94 8.41
CA ALA A 63 -2.58 -37.77 7.73
C ALA A 63 -1.71 -37.31 6.57
N ILE A 64 -2.33 -36.90 5.45
CA ILE A 64 -1.66 -36.27 4.30
C ILE A 64 -2.14 -34.84 4.17
N LEU A 65 -1.40 -33.88 4.73
CA LEU A 65 -1.78 -32.47 4.70
C LEU A 65 -1.77 -31.93 3.27
N ALA A 66 -2.94 -31.50 2.79
CA ALA A 66 -3.09 -30.88 1.48
C ALA A 66 -3.44 -29.40 1.62
N TRP A 67 -2.44 -28.55 1.50
CA TRP A 67 -2.64 -27.10 1.46
C TRP A 67 -2.86 -26.62 0.03
N SER A 68 -3.89 -25.79 -0.20
CA SER A 68 -4.13 -25.15 -1.49
C SER A 68 -5.11 -24.00 -1.29
N GLN A 69 -4.92 -22.94 -2.08
CA GLN A 69 -5.73 -21.71 -2.08
C GLN A 69 -7.15 -21.90 -2.66
N TYR A 70 -7.46 -23.08 -3.22
CA TYR A 70 -8.69 -23.31 -3.97
C TYR A 70 -9.87 -23.89 -3.17
N GLY A 71 -9.79 -23.97 -1.83
CA GLY A 71 -10.90 -24.32 -0.92
C GLY A 71 -10.84 -25.69 -0.25
N LYS A 72 -11.93 -26.03 0.47
CA LYS A 72 -12.09 -27.24 1.32
C LYS A 72 -12.61 -28.47 0.58
N ARG A 73 -13.59 -28.30 -0.34
CA ARG A 73 -14.24 -29.38 -1.09
C ARG A 73 -14.62 -28.95 -2.48
N GLY A 74 -14.44 -29.84 -3.46
CA GLY A 74 -15.11 -29.79 -4.76
C GLY A 74 -15.20 -28.40 -5.39
N GLY A 75 -14.15 -27.57 -5.22
CA GLY A 75 -14.17 -26.14 -5.50
C GLY A 75 -14.54 -25.85 -6.95
N TRP A 76 -14.96 -24.61 -7.23
CA TRP A 76 -15.35 -24.22 -8.59
C TRP A 76 -14.19 -24.36 -9.58
N LEU A 77 -12.96 -24.05 -9.18
CA LEU A 77 -11.79 -24.23 -10.03
C LEU A 77 -11.35 -25.70 -10.03
N LYS A 78 -11.51 -26.35 -11.18
CA LYS A 78 -11.21 -27.76 -11.46
C LYS A 78 -10.33 -27.86 -12.70
N ASN A 79 -9.83 -29.06 -12.98
CA ASN A 79 -9.12 -29.32 -14.24
C ASN A 79 -9.96 -28.92 -15.47
N ASP A 80 -11.29 -28.95 -15.39
CA ASP A 80 -12.24 -28.53 -16.44
C ASP A 80 -12.03 -27.10 -16.98
N PHE A 81 -11.36 -26.24 -16.21
CA PHE A 81 -11.09 -24.85 -16.60
C PHE A 81 -9.92 -24.70 -17.55
N PHE A 82 -9.07 -25.72 -17.65
CA PHE A 82 -7.86 -25.66 -18.46
C PHE A 82 -8.08 -26.37 -19.79
N GLU A 83 -7.49 -25.83 -20.85
CA GLU A 83 -7.42 -26.51 -22.14
C GLU A 83 -6.84 -27.92 -21.95
N ASN A 84 -7.52 -28.93 -22.52
CA ASN A 84 -7.21 -30.36 -22.34
C ASN A 84 -7.23 -30.89 -20.88
N ARG A 85 -7.78 -30.13 -19.92
CA ARG A 85 -7.90 -30.53 -18.51
C ARG A 85 -6.57 -30.92 -17.87
N VAL A 86 -5.48 -30.23 -18.25
CA VAL A 86 -4.09 -30.54 -17.84
C VAL A 86 -3.73 -32.02 -17.98
N ASP A 87 -4.25 -32.66 -19.04
CA ASP A 87 -4.08 -34.08 -19.34
C ASP A 87 -4.61 -35.05 -18.25
N VAL A 88 -5.49 -34.60 -17.37
CA VAL A 88 -6.14 -35.43 -16.34
C VAL A 88 -7.55 -35.81 -16.80
N PRO A 89 -7.89 -37.07 -17.13
CA PRO A 89 -9.23 -37.48 -17.57
C PRO A 89 -10.34 -37.31 -16.48
N PRO A 90 -11.64 -37.18 -16.83
CA PRO A 90 -12.69 -36.91 -15.84
C PRO A 90 -12.85 -38.05 -14.85
N GLY A 91 -12.79 -39.29 -15.35
CA GLY A 91 -12.90 -40.50 -14.54
C GLY A 91 -11.71 -40.79 -13.63
N TRP A 92 -10.70 -39.93 -13.60
CA TRP A 92 -9.58 -40.04 -12.65
C TRP A 92 -9.85 -39.29 -11.34
N GLU A 93 -10.76 -38.31 -11.36
CA GLU A 93 -11.11 -37.47 -10.20
C GLU A 93 -12.36 -38.02 -9.48
N ASP A 94 -12.37 -37.98 -8.14
CA ASP A 94 -13.49 -38.47 -7.33
C ASP A 94 -14.51 -37.38 -6.98
N GLY A 95 -14.21 -36.11 -7.31
CA GLY A 95 -15.09 -34.97 -7.06
C GLY A 95 -15.08 -34.47 -5.62
N LEU A 96 -14.41 -35.17 -4.71
CA LEU A 96 -14.13 -34.71 -3.35
C LEU A 96 -12.83 -33.89 -3.31
N ASN A 97 -11.91 -34.18 -4.23
CA ASN A 97 -10.65 -33.47 -4.41
C ASN A 97 -10.84 -32.00 -4.82
N LYS A 98 -9.85 -31.18 -4.44
CA LYS A 98 -9.65 -29.82 -4.96
C LYS A 98 -8.58 -29.84 -6.07
N LEU A 99 -8.48 -28.74 -6.84
CA LEU A 99 -7.37 -28.56 -7.78
C LEU A 99 -6.02 -28.63 -7.02
N GLU A 100 -5.07 -29.39 -7.56
CA GLU A 100 -3.75 -29.69 -6.95
C GLU A 100 -3.84 -30.40 -5.58
N GLY A 101 -5.00 -30.93 -5.21
CA GLY A 101 -5.21 -31.71 -3.99
C GLY A 101 -5.11 -33.22 -4.21
N PRO A 102 -4.76 -34.00 -3.17
CA PRO A 102 -4.84 -35.45 -3.22
C PRO A 102 -6.29 -35.89 -3.44
N LEU A 103 -6.47 -37.00 -4.16
CA LEU A 103 -7.76 -37.66 -4.37
C LEU A 103 -8.20 -38.39 -3.09
N PRO A 104 -9.20 -37.90 -2.34
CA PRO A 104 -9.63 -38.56 -1.11
C PRO A 104 -9.99 -40.03 -1.32
N ALA A 105 -10.66 -40.37 -2.44
CA ALA A 105 -11.05 -41.75 -2.74
C ALA A 105 -9.85 -42.69 -2.88
N TYR A 106 -8.75 -42.21 -3.45
CA TYR A 106 -7.53 -43.00 -3.59
C TYR A 106 -6.82 -43.16 -2.25
N TRP A 107 -6.56 -42.06 -1.54
CA TRP A 107 -5.75 -42.09 -0.32
C TRP A 107 -6.48 -42.72 0.87
N VAL A 108 -7.79 -42.51 0.98
CA VAL A 108 -8.60 -43.16 2.01
C VAL A 108 -8.64 -44.67 1.81
N LYS A 109 -8.72 -45.16 0.57
CA LYS A 109 -8.59 -46.59 0.26
C LYS A 109 -7.24 -47.16 0.72
N GLN A 110 -6.17 -46.38 0.63
CA GLN A 110 -4.83 -46.76 1.09
C GLN A 110 -4.65 -46.62 2.61
N GLY A 111 -5.69 -46.16 3.34
CA GLY A 111 -5.67 -46.02 4.80
C GLY A 111 -5.15 -44.67 5.31
N TYR A 112 -5.03 -43.65 4.47
CA TYR A 112 -4.61 -42.30 4.85
C TYR A 112 -5.81 -41.36 5.05
N ALA A 113 -5.61 -40.30 5.83
CA ALA A 113 -6.62 -39.28 6.09
C ALA A 113 -6.18 -37.88 5.62
N PRO A 114 -6.48 -37.44 4.37
CA PRO A 114 -6.08 -36.12 3.90
C PRO A 114 -6.91 -34.99 4.54
N PRO A 115 -6.32 -34.04 5.31
CA PRO A 115 -6.95 -32.82 5.79
C PRO A 115 -6.92 -31.70 4.73
N VAL A 116 -8.01 -30.93 4.61
CA VAL A 116 -8.17 -29.84 3.63
C VAL A 116 -8.63 -28.53 4.32
N GLN A 117 -7.78 -27.50 4.36
CA GLN A 117 -8.03 -26.25 5.12
C GLN A 117 -8.89 -25.20 4.40
N SER A 118 -9.76 -24.46 5.12
CA SER A 118 -10.48 -23.29 4.54
C SER A 118 -11.16 -22.28 5.50
N ALA A 119 -10.94 -22.33 6.82
CA ALA A 119 -11.48 -21.27 7.69
C ALA A 119 -10.60 -21.02 8.92
N ARG A 120 -10.67 -19.81 9.46
CA ARG A 120 -10.06 -19.41 10.75
C ARG A 120 -11.15 -18.86 11.68
N LYS A 121 -11.17 -19.34 12.93
CA LYS A 121 -11.99 -18.76 14.01
C LYS A 121 -11.07 -18.06 15.01
N TYR A 122 -11.53 -16.94 15.55
CA TYR A 122 -10.78 -16.20 16.56
C TYR A 122 -11.72 -15.54 17.57
N VAL A 123 -11.23 -15.38 18.80
CA VAL A 123 -11.89 -14.54 19.81
C VAL A 123 -11.68 -13.09 19.41
N PRO A 124 -12.73 -12.25 19.34
CA PRO A 124 -12.62 -10.86 18.90
C PRO A 124 -12.01 -9.96 19.98
N ASP A 125 -10.76 -10.21 20.32
CA ASP A 125 -9.96 -9.45 21.27
C ASP A 125 -8.80 -8.72 20.56
N ALA A 126 -7.81 -8.29 21.35
CA ALA A 126 -6.60 -7.62 20.86
C ALA A 126 -5.64 -8.56 20.11
N ASN A 127 -5.76 -9.88 20.24
CA ASN A 127 -4.91 -10.85 19.53
C ASN A 127 -5.46 -11.12 18.13
N GLY A 128 -6.78 -11.25 18.01
CA GLY A 128 -7.44 -11.35 16.72
C GLY A 128 -6.99 -12.56 15.87
N THR A 129 -6.89 -12.38 14.55
CA THR A 129 -6.28 -13.33 13.63
C THR A 129 -5.41 -12.63 12.60
N THR A 130 -4.43 -13.34 12.04
CA THR A 130 -3.45 -12.79 11.09
C THR A 130 -3.34 -13.65 9.84
N PHE A 131 -3.30 -12.97 8.69
CA PHE A 131 -2.98 -13.55 7.38
C PHE A 131 -1.66 -12.98 6.89
N THR A 132 -0.79 -13.83 6.36
CA THR A 132 0.54 -13.45 5.87
C THR A 132 0.73 -13.90 4.43
N LEU A 133 1.45 -13.08 3.67
CA LEU A 133 1.92 -13.41 2.32
C LEU A 133 3.36 -12.93 2.17
N THR A 134 4.31 -13.86 2.10
CA THR A 134 5.70 -13.56 1.77
C THR A 134 5.80 -13.38 0.27
N LEU A 135 6.38 -12.27 -0.18
CA LEU A 135 6.40 -11.89 -1.57
C LEU A 135 7.66 -12.40 -2.26
N GLU A 136 7.50 -13.00 -3.44
CA GLU A 136 8.62 -13.53 -4.23
C GLU A 136 9.32 -12.42 -5.05
N HIS A 137 8.63 -11.31 -5.27
CA HIS A 137 9.10 -10.18 -6.05
C HIS A 137 8.77 -8.87 -5.32
N ASP A 138 9.47 -7.80 -5.72
CA ASP A 138 9.16 -6.46 -5.27
C ASP A 138 7.74 -6.09 -5.71
N ILE A 139 6.94 -5.58 -4.77
CA ILE A 139 5.58 -5.09 -5.02
C ILE A 139 5.44 -3.70 -4.40
N GLU A 140 4.85 -2.81 -5.19
CA GLU A 140 4.43 -1.50 -4.75
C GLU A 140 2.91 -1.42 -4.79
N LEU A 141 2.34 -0.94 -3.70
CA LEU A 141 0.92 -0.69 -3.55
C LEU A 141 0.77 0.79 -3.24
N ALA A 142 0.10 1.52 -4.12
CA ALA A 142 -0.24 2.92 -3.91
C ALA A 142 -1.73 3.15 -4.19
N GLY A 143 -2.43 3.82 -3.26
CA GLY A 143 -3.83 4.22 -3.41
C GLY A 143 -4.76 3.52 -2.41
N TYR A 144 -6.03 3.41 -2.78
CA TYR A 144 -7.06 2.76 -1.96
C TYR A 144 -6.86 1.25 -1.90
N ILE A 145 -7.12 0.69 -0.72
CA ILE A 145 -7.01 -0.74 -0.46
C ILE A 145 -8.33 -1.21 0.11
N LYS A 146 -8.82 -2.34 -0.38
CA LYS A 146 -9.93 -3.05 0.24
C LYS A 146 -9.64 -4.54 0.36
N PHE A 147 -10.14 -5.15 1.42
CA PHE A 147 -10.15 -6.60 1.57
C PHE A 147 -11.59 -7.10 1.56
N LYS A 148 -11.89 -7.99 0.63
CA LYS A 148 -13.16 -8.70 0.62
C LYS A 148 -13.02 -9.98 1.44
N LEU A 149 -13.84 -10.13 2.46
CA LEU A 149 -13.82 -11.25 3.40
C LEU A 149 -15.20 -11.90 3.46
N TRP A 150 -15.24 -13.18 3.83
CA TRP A 150 -16.47 -13.87 4.16
C TRP A 150 -16.48 -14.15 5.65
N VAL A 151 -17.47 -13.61 6.35
CA VAL A 151 -17.49 -13.60 7.81
C VAL A 151 -18.78 -14.14 8.38
N GLU A 152 -18.68 -14.69 9.57
CA GLU A 152 -19.78 -15.21 10.37
C GLU A 152 -19.47 -14.91 11.84
N ALA A 153 -20.51 -14.58 12.62
CA ALA A 153 -20.42 -14.40 14.06
C ALA A 153 -21.10 -15.59 14.76
N ILE A 154 -20.41 -16.19 15.73
CA ILE A 154 -20.96 -17.24 16.60
C ILE A 154 -21.36 -16.59 17.91
N ASP A 155 -22.57 -16.87 18.38
CA ASP A 155 -23.17 -16.30 19.61
C ASP A 155 -23.28 -14.76 19.61
N ALA A 156 -23.36 -14.16 18.41
CA ALA A 156 -23.64 -12.74 18.21
C ALA A 156 -24.43 -12.52 16.92
N ASP A 157 -25.21 -11.44 16.88
CA ASP A 157 -26.01 -11.00 15.72
C ASP A 157 -25.34 -9.87 14.92
N ASP A 158 -24.11 -9.51 15.30
CA ASP A 158 -23.32 -8.45 14.67
C ASP A 158 -21.84 -8.61 15.06
N MET A 159 -20.94 -7.93 14.34
CA MET A 159 -19.53 -7.90 14.66
C MET A 159 -18.85 -6.61 14.14
N ASP A 160 -17.90 -6.10 14.93
CA ASP A 160 -16.99 -5.02 14.59
C ASP A 160 -15.62 -5.61 14.23
N ILE A 161 -15.15 -5.34 13.01
CA ILE A 161 -13.83 -5.77 12.53
C ILE A 161 -12.92 -4.55 12.46
N PHE A 162 -11.75 -4.66 13.08
CA PHE A 162 -10.64 -3.72 12.97
C PHE A 162 -9.51 -4.40 12.19
N ALA A 163 -9.16 -3.85 11.04
CA ALA A 163 -8.20 -4.46 10.12
C ALA A 163 -6.96 -3.58 9.97
N TYR A 164 -5.78 -4.20 9.96
CA TYR A 164 -4.49 -3.51 9.84
C TYR A 164 -3.65 -4.20 8.77
N LEU A 165 -3.08 -3.41 7.87
CA LEU A 165 -2.13 -3.88 6.88
C LEU A 165 -0.73 -3.41 7.27
N THR A 166 0.17 -4.35 7.44
CA THR A 166 1.50 -4.13 8.02
C THR A 166 2.54 -4.97 7.28
N LYS A 167 3.82 -4.80 7.61
CA LYS A 167 4.93 -5.45 6.93
C LYS A 167 5.94 -6.04 7.92
N LEU A 168 6.41 -7.25 7.63
CA LEU A 168 7.60 -7.83 8.26
C LEU A 168 8.77 -7.79 7.28
N ASP A 169 9.97 -7.52 7.80
CA ASP A 169 11.22 -7.65 7.04
C ASP A 169 11.55 -9.14 6.77
N ARG A 170 12.65 -9.39 6.04
CA ARG A 170 13.13 -10.74 5.71
C ARG A 170 13.49 -11.60 6.93
N LEU A 171 13.64 -11.00 8.10
CA LEU A 171 13.93 -11.67 9.37
C LEU A 171 12.66 -11.89 10.21
N GLY A 172 11.50 -11.50 9.70
CA GLY A 172 10.22 -11.62 10.38
C GLY A 172 9.95 -10.54 11.43
N LYS A 173 10.72 -9.44 11.43
CA LYS A 173 10.52 -8.33 12.36
C LYS A 173 9.56 -7.31 11.78
N ASP A 174 8.62 -6.79 12.60
CA ASP A 174 7.72 -5.71 12.19
C ASP A 174 8.51 -4.47 11.76
N VAL A 175 8.25 -4.04 10.52
CA VAL A 175 8.75 -2.78 9.98
C VAL A 175 7.79 -1.69 10.42
N ARG A 176 8.14 -1.00 11.52
CA ARG A 176 7.36 0.12 12.05
C ARG A 176 7.88 1.44 11.50
N THR A 177 6.96 2.32 11.13
CA THR A 177 7.29 3.70 10.81
C THR A 177 6.97 4.56 12.02
N VAL A 178 7.94 5.34 12.49
CA VAL A 178 7.68 6.38 13.49
C VAL A 178 7.39 7.67 12.71
N PRO A 179 6.14 8.13 12.61
CA PRO A 179 5.82 9.41 12.01
C PRO A 179 6.26 10.54 12.96
N VAL A 180 6.21 11.77 12.43
CA VAL A 180 6.61 13.03 13.09
C VAL A 180 5.93 13.25 14.46
N THR A 181 4.82 12.58 14.75
CA THR A 181 4.01 12.74 15.97
C THR A 181 4.30 11.73 17.09
N HIS A 182 5.38 10.95 17.05
CA HIS A 182 5.65 9.85 17.99
C HIS A 182 4.54 8.78 18.07
N ARG A 183 3.65 8.68 17.07
CA ARG A 183 2.69 7.58 16.99
C ARG A 183 3.42 6.28 16.64
N ASP A 184 3.00 5.16 17.21
CA ASP A 184 3.31 3.86 16.63
C ASP A 184 2.43 3.68 15.37
N PHE A 185 2.94 4.09 14.20
CA PHE A 185 2.22 3.93 12.94
C PHE A 185 2.58 2.58 12.31
N VAL A 186 1.60 1.67 12.30
CA VAL A 186 1.78 0.29 11.85
C VAL A 186 1.42 0.06 10.38
N GLY A 187 0.93 1.09 9.68
CA GLY A 187 0.43 1.00 8.30
C GLY A 187 -1.04 1.42 8.18
N PRO A 188 -1.69 1.21 7.02
CA PRO A 188 -3.08 1.59 6.87
C PRO A 188 -3.99 0.67 7.65
N ASN A 189 -5.08 1.23 8.16
CA ASN A 189 -6.11 0.49 8.87
C ASN A 189 -7.50 0.73 8.27
N GLY A 190 -8.39 -0.21 8.52
CA GLY A 190 -9.77 -0.23 8.08
C GLY A 190 -10.66 -0.71 9.22
N ARG A 191 -11.93 -0.33 9.19
CA ARG A 191 -12.90 -0.79 10.18
C ARG A 191 -14.28 -0.92 9.57
N LEU A 192 -15.03 -1.92 10.04
CA LEU A 192 -16.40 -2.15 9.61
C LEU A 192 -17.22 -2.80 10.71
N ARG A 193 -18.38 -2.22 11.00
CA ARG A 193 -19.48 -2.93 11.65
C ARG A 193 -20.21 -3.73 10.58
N VAL A 194 -20.25 -5.05 10.71
CA VAL A 194 -20.73 -5.93 9.64
C VAL A 194 -22.20 -5.75 9.35
N SER A 195 -23.03 -5.36 10.31
CA SER A 195 -24.41 -4.98 10.02
C SER A 195 -24.57 -3.73 9.15
N LEU A 196 -23.50 -2.94 8.96
CA LEU A 196 -23.46 -1.76 8.10
C LEU A 196 -22.71 -2.02 6.77
N ARG A 197 -22.49 -3.30 6.41
CA ARG A 197 -21.72 -3.73 5.23
C ARG A 197 -22.33 -3.35 3.87
N ARG A 198 -23.59 -2.92 3.82
CA ARG A 198 -24.29 -2.67 2.56
C ARG A 198 -23.60 -1.56 1.77
N LEU A 199 -23.18 -1.90 0.55
CA LEU A 199 -22.49 -0.99 -0.36
C LEU A 199 -23.48 -0.18 -1.21
N ASP A 200 -23.11 1.06 -1.53
CA ASP A 200 -23.70 1.86 -2.60
C ASP A 200 -23.07 1.41 -3.94
N PRO A 201 -23.83 0.76 -4.83
CA PRO A 201 -23.30 0.21 -6.08
C PRO A 201 -22.89 1.30 -7.08
N LYS A 202 -23.35 2.55 -6.92
CA LYS A 202 -23.00 3.65 -7.81
C LYS A 202 -21.70 4.34 -7.42
N LYS A 203 -21.33 4.26 -6.14
CA LYS A 203 -20.14 4.93 -5.58
C LYS A 203 -18.99 3.97 -5.28
N SER A 204 -19.30 2.72 -4.95
CA SER A 204 -18.27 1.71 -4.66
C SER A 204 -17.49 1.37 -5.92
N THR A 205 -16.17 1.27 -5.78
CA THR A 205 -15.25 0.89 -6.84
C THR A 205 -14.57 -0.43 -6.51
N ASP A 206 -13.76 -0.93 -7.44
CA ASP A 206 -12.97 -2.13 -7.20
C ASP A 206 -11.97 -1.96 -6.04
N SER A 207 -11.48 -0.74 -5.76
CA SER A 207 -10.48 -0.48 -4.71
C SER A 207 -11.04 0.23 -3.47
N GLU A 208 -12.22 0.84 -3.57
CA GLU A 208 -12.83 1.64 -2.51
C GLU A 208 -14.30 1.23 -2.27
N PRO A 209 -14.64 0.64 -1.11
CA PRO A 209 -16.03 0.38 -0.76
C PRO A 209 -16.70 1.66 -0.25
N TYR A 210 -17.89 1.95 -0.77
CA TYR A 210 -18.73 3.03 -0.28
C TYR A 210 -19.96 2.43 0.42
N TYR A 211 -20.05 2.57 1.74
CA TYR A 211 -21.18 2.01 2.49
C TYR A 211 -22.37 2.97 2.45
N ALA A 212 -23.57 2.42 2.24
CA ALA A 212 -24.80 3.21 2.15
C ALA A 212 -25.24 3.77 3.51
N PHE A 213 -24.98 3.04 4.61
CA PHE A 213 -25.36 3.38 5.98
C PHE A 213 -26.85 3.73 6.18
N ASP A 214 -27.72 3.21 5.32
CA ASP A 214 -29.15 3.47 5.32
C ASP A 214 -29.95 2.36 6.03
N THR A 215 -29.38 1.16 6.17
CA THR A 215 -30.01 0.01 6.80
C THR A 215 -29.04 -0.81 7.62
N LYS A 216 -29.52 -1.40 8.73
CA LYS A 216 -28.78 -2.36 9.57
C LYS A 216 -29.15 -3.80 9.19
N GLU A 217 -28.19 -4.57 8.69
CA GLU A 217 -28.34 -5.97 8.28
C GLU A 217 -27.69 -6.91 9.33
N THR A 218 -28.41 -7.24 10.41
CA THR A 218 -27.90 -8.17 11.44
C THR A 218 -27.63 -9.57 10.88
N LEU A 219 -26.72 -10.31 11.52
CA LEU A 219 -26.35 -11.68 11.19
C LEU A 219 -27.29 -12.68 11.89
N LYS A 220 -27.71 -13.71 11.16
CA LYS A 220 -28.38 -14.88 11.73
C LYS A 220 -27.34 -15.94 12.15
N PRO A 221 -27.66 -16.81 13.13
CA PRO A 221 -26.78 -17.93 13.47
C PRO A 221 -26.44 -18.79 12.24
N GLY A 222 -25.14 -19.00 12.00
CA GLY A 222 -24.63 -19.75 10.84
C GLY A 222 -24.66 -18.99 9.50
N GLU A 223 -25.07 -17.72 9.48
CA GLU A 223 -25.08 -16.90 8.27
C GLU A 223 -23.67 -16.42 7.93
N ILE A 224 -23.23 -16.75 6.72
CA ILE A 224 -21.95 -16.32 6.17
C ILE A 224 -22.22 -15.19 5.18
N VAL A 225 -21.67 -14.00 5.45
CA VAL A 225 -21.88 -12.81 4.62
C VAL A 225 -20.57 -12.31 4.02
N PRO A 226 -20.60 -11.80 2.76
CA PRO A 226 -19.46 -11.10 2.20
C PRO A 226 -19.40 -9.69 2.78
N ILE A 227 -18.19 -9.24 3.09
CA ILE A 227 -17.90 -7.86 3.48
C ILE A 227 -16.73 -7.32 2.67
N GLU A 228 -16.68 -6.01 2.49
CA GLU A 228 -15.53 -5.31 1.93
C GLU A 228 -15.04 -4.32 2.96
N VAL A 229 -13.85 -4.55 3.52
CA VAL A 229 -13.24 -3.64 4.50
C VAL A 229 -12.31 -2.69 3.75
N GLY A 230 -12.74 -1.44 3.64
CA GLY A 230 -11.96 -0.35 3.07
C GLY A 230 -10.92 0.18 4.05
N PHE A 231 -9.74 0.53 3.52
CA PHE A 231 -8.64 1.17 4.22
C PHE A 231 -8.45 2.57 3.66
N TRP A 232 -7.90 3.48 4.46
CA TRP A 232 -7.48 4.77 3.93
C TRP A 232 -6.39 4.58 2.85
N PRO A 233 -6.30 5.48 1.86
CA PRO A 233 -5.31 5.35 0.80
C PRO A 233 -3.90 5.48 1.38
N TYR A 234 -2.99 4.64 0.92
CA TYR A 234 -1.62 4.61 1.42
C TYR A 234 -0.66 4.08 0.35
N ALA A 235 0.63 4.38 0.50
CA ALA A 235 1.69 3.89 -0.37
C ALA A 235 2.68 3.03 0.42
N MET A 236 2.90 1.80 -0.01
CA MET A 236 3.80 0.83 0.62
C MET A 236 4.56 0.05 -0.44
N LYS A 237 5.84 -0.20 -0.16
CA LYS A 237 6.67 -1.12 -0.93
C LYS A 237 7.03 -2.32 -0.08
N TRP A 238 6.97 -3.49 -0.69
CA TRP A 238 7.60 -4.71 -0.21
C TRP A 238 8.68 -5.10 -1.21
N GLU A 239 9.87 -5.40 -0.71
CA GLU A 239 10.92 -6.07 -1.45
C GLU A 239 10.65 -7.58 -1.45
N ALA A 240 11.23 -8.26 -2.43
CA ALA A 240 11.28 -9.71 -2.46
C ALA A 240 11.80 -10.28 -1.12
N GLY A 241 11.12 -11.30 -0.60
CA GLY A 241 11.38 -11.95 0.68
C GLY A 241 10.73 -11.28 1.90
N GLU A 242 10.15 -10.09 1.76
CA GLU A 242 9.41 -9.46 2.85
C GLU A 242 7.96 -9.95 2.90
N THR A 243 7.32 -9.81 4.06
CA THR A 243 6.00 -10.39 4.31
C THR A 243 4.94 -9.31 4.49
N MET A 244 3.90 -9.34 3.67
CA MET A 244 2.66 -8.59 3.86
C MET A 244 1.81 -9.27 4.93
N VAL A 245 1.30 -8.48 5.88
CA VAL A 245 0.55 -9.00 7.02
C VAL A 245 -0.76 -8.25 7.19
N LEU A 246 -1.88 -8.96 7.02
CA LEU A 246 -3.23 -8.49 7.33
C LEU A 246 -3.64 -9.01 8.71
N ARG A 247 -3.84 -8.10 9.66
CA ARG A 247 -4.31 -8.41 11.03
C ARG A 247 -5.77 -8.01 11.14
N LEU A 248 -6.61 -8.89 11.66
CA LEU A 248 -8.02 -8.64 11.95
C LEU A 248 -8.24 -8.81 13.45
N ASN A 249 -8.80 -7.78 14.09
CA ASN A 249 -8.96 -7.69 15.52
C ASN A 249 -10.41 -7.35 15.88
N GLY A 250 -10.82 -7.70 17.08
CA GLY A 250 -12.13 -7.32 17.61
C GLY A 250 -12.13 -6.02 18.41
N VAL A 251 -10.99 -5.37 18.55
CA VAL A 251 -10.85 -4.08 19.25
C VAL A 251 -9.95 -3.15 18.46
N ASP A 252 -10.13 -1.84 18.65
CA ASP A 252 -9.24 -0.82 18.11
C ASP A 252 -7.89 -0.86 18.85
N LEU A 253 -6.81 -1.06 18.09
CA LEU A 253 -5.43 -1.09 18.58
C LEU A 253 -4.73 0.25 18.36
N THR A 254 -5.39 1.22 17.70
CA THR A 254 -4.81 2.52 17.39
C THR A 254 -4.59 3.30 18.68
N ARG A 255 -3.33 3.45 19.10
CA ARG A 255 -2.95 4.34 20.20
C ARG A 255 -2.79 5.76 19.69
N ARG A 256 -3.30 6.73 20.46
CA ARG A 256 -3.17 8.17 20.20
C ARG A 256 -2.41 8.82 21.36
N PRO A 257 -1.06 8.77 21.38
CA PRO A 257 -0.25 9.35 22.46
C PRO A 257 -0.55 10.83 22.71
N GLU A 258 -0.98 11.57 21.68
CA GLU A 258 -1.39 12.97 21.77
C GLU A 258 -2.74 13.19 22.50
N PHE A 259 -3.55 12.14 22.65
CA PHE A 259 -4.83 12.15 23.34
C PHE A 259 -4.92 10.96 24.30
N PRO A 260 -4.09 10.92 25.36
CA PRO A 260 -3.97 9.76 26.24
C PRO A 260 -5.27 9.44 26.99
N ASP A 261 -6.13 10.45 27.20
CA ASP A 261 -7.40 10.32 27.89
C ASP A 261 -8.56 9.92 26.96
N LEU A 262 -8.32 9.81 25.65
CA LEU A 262 -9.37 9.41 24.71
C LEU A 262 -9.62 7.90 24.85
N PRO A 263 -10.82 7.47 25.27
CA PRO A 263 -11.10 6.05 25.43
C PRO A 263 -11.08 5.36 24.06
N PRO A 264 -10.67 4.08 24.00
CA PRO A 264 -10.74 3.29 22.78
C PRO A 264 -12.19 3.19 22.30
N ILE A 265 -12.37 3.03 21.00
CA ILE A 265 -13.70 2.96 20.40
C ILE A 265 -14.40 1.69 20.93
N PRO A 266 -15.60 1.82 21.54
CA PRO A 266 -16.31 0.67 22.08
C PRO A 266 -16.76 -0.27 20.95
N ALA A 267 -16.40 -1.54 21.05
CA ALA A 267 -16.83 -2.60 20.14
C ALA A 267 -18.02 -3.37 20.71
N ILE A 268 -18.94 -3.82 19.85
CA ILE A 268 -20.12 -4.62 20.25
C ILE A 268 -19.85 -6.14 20.31
N ASN A 269 -18.62 -6.54 20.03
CA ASN A 269 -18.21 -7.92 19.81
C ASN A 269 -18.50 -8.83 21.01
N ARG A 270 -19.05 -10.01 20.69
CA ARG A 270 -19.31 -11.12 21.63
C ARG A 270 -19.08 -12.44 20.89
N GLY A 271 -18.90 -13.52 21.65
CA GLY A 271 -18.73 -14.85 21.06
C GLY A 271 -17.47 -14.96 20.21
N MET A 272 -17.55 -15.62 19.04
CA MET A 272 -16.41 -15.84 18.15
C MET A 272 -16.62 -15.23 16.78
N HIS A 273 -15.55 -14.72 16.18
CA HIS A 273 -15.52 -14.34 14.78
C HIS A 273 -14.98 -15.48 13.93
N VAL A 274 -15.60 -15.71 12.78
CA VAL A 274 -15.16 -16.68 11.78
C VAL A 274 -14.83 -15.94 10.49
N VAL A 275 -13.67 -16.24 9.91
CA VAL A 275 -13.30 -15.80 8.56
C VAL A 275 -13.16 -17.03 7.69
N HIS A 276 -14.05 -17.12 6.70
CA HIS A 276 -14.12 -18.19 5.72
C HIS A 276 -13.20 -17.85 4.55
N THR A 277 -12.41 -18.82 4.09
CA THR A 277 -11.47 -18.66 2.96
C THR A 277 -11.59 -19.81 1.96
N GLY A 278 -11.31 -19.55 0.69
CA GLY A 278 -11.26 -20.57 -0.37
C GLY A 278 -12.64 -21.05 -0.88
N GLY A 279 -12.64 -21.76 -2.01
CA GLY A 279 -13.88 -22.25 -2.65
C GLY A 279 -14.78 -21.11 -3.15
N ILE A 280 -16.08 -21.13 -2.78
CA ILE A 280 -17.01 -20.02 -3.02
C ILE A 280 -16.75 -18.82 -2.09
N TYR A 281 -16.03 -19.05 -0.98
CA TYR A 281 -15.67 -18.04 0.02
C TYR A 281 -14.27 -17.48 -0.24
N ARG A 282 -13.89 -17.28 -1.51
CA ARG A 282 -12.64 -16.61 -1.86
C ARG A 282 -12.63 -15.21 -1.26
N PRO A 283 -11.62 -14.87 -0.43
CA PRO A 283 -11.30 -13.47 -0.21
C PRO A 283 -11.02 -12.84 -1.57
N GLY A 284 -11.66 -11.71 -1.88
CA GLY A 284 -11.38 -11.01 -3.13
C GLY A 284 -9.97 -10.43 -3.08
N THR A 285 -9.18 -10.70 -4.12
CA THR A 285 -7.84 -10.17 -4.32
C THR A 285 -7.88 -8.65 -4.52
N LEU A 286 -6.89 -7.97 -3.96
CA LEU A 286 -6.50 -6.58 -4.22
C LEU A 286 -6.87 -6.11 -5.64
N ALA A 287 -7.79 -5.16 -5.74
CA ALA A 287 -8.06 -4.49 -7.01
C ALA A 287 -6.88 -3.59 -7.38
N ARG A 288 -6.30 -3.93 -8.53
CA ARG A 288 -5.22 -3.27 -9.27
C ARG A 288 -4.98 -1.77 -8.95
N SER A 289 -3.83 -1.52 -8.35
CA SER A 289 -2.86 -0.53 -8.84
C SER A 289 -1.48 -1.20 -8.81
N ILE A 290 -1.29 -2.19 -9.68
CA ILE A 290 0.03 -2.79 -9.91
C ILE A 290 0.65 -1.98 -11.05
N ALA A 291 1.61 -1.11 -10.74
CA ALA A 291 2.56 -0.67 -11.75
C ALA A 291 3.53 -1.83 -11.98
N PRO A 292 3.67 -2.37 -13.20
CA PRO A 292 4.69 -3.37 -13.47
C PRO A 292 6.06 -2.69 -13.37
N ALA A 293 6.88 -3.14 -12.43
CA ALA A 293 8.29 -2.77 -12.38
C ALA A 293 8.97 -3.29 -13.65
N ALA A 294 9.53 -2.37 -14.44
CA ALA A 294 10.35 -2.70 -15.58
C ALA A 294 11.67 -3.33 -15.11
N SER A 295 11.74 -4.66 -15.10
CA SER A 295 13.00 -5.38 -15.20
C SER A 295 12.81 -6.62 -16.07
N GLY A 296 13.63 -6.72 -17.11
CA GLY A 296 13.54 -7.75 -18.12
C GLY A 296 13.83 -9.14 -17.54
N ALA A 297 12.77 -9.90 -17.30
CA ALA A 297 12.78 -11.35 -17.35
C ALA A 297 11.46 -11.80 -17.98
N MET A 298 11.54 -12.21 -19.24
CA MET A 298 10.44 -12.77 -20.00
C MET A 298 10.06 -14.12 -19.38
N LEU A 299 8.96 -14.20 -18.63
CA LEU A 299 8.28 -15.46 -18.32
C LEU A 299 6.83 -15.36 -18.78
N ARG A 300 6.61 -15.94 -19.96
CA ARG A 300 5.31 -16.14 -20.58
C ARG A 300 4.52 -17.14 -19.72
N TYR A 301 3.33 -16.76 -19.25
CA TYR A 301 2.23 -17.71 -19.07
C TYR A 301 1.02 -17.19 -19.85
N ALA A 302 0.60 -18.01 -20.81
CA ALA A 302 -0.47 -17.77 -21.76
C ALA A 302 -1.85 -17.95 -21.10
N PHE A 303 -2.84 -17.13 -21.50
CA PHE A 303 -4.11 -17.62 -22.06
C PHE A 303 -4.85 -16.46 -22.79
N LEU A 304 -4.98 -16.68 -24.10
CA LEU A 304 -5.81 -16.09 -25.17
C LEU A 304 -6.86 -14.99 -24.86
N LEU A 305 -6.83 -13.91 -25.65
CA LEU A 305 -7.93 -13.37 -26.50
C LEU A 305 -7.32 -12.45 -27.60
N PRO A 306 -8.03 -12.16 -28.72
CA PRO A 306 -7.47 -12.25 -30.09
C PRO A 306 -6.71 -11.03 -30.62
N VAL A 307 -5.89 -11.33 -31.61
CA VAL A 307 -5.02 -10.47 -32.42
C VAL A 307 -5.81 -9.38 -33.15
N PHE A 308 -5.41 -8.12 -32.96
CA PHE A 308 -5.58 -7.04 -33.94
C PHE A 308 -4.18 -6.56 -34.36
N PRO A 309 -3.89 -6.42 -35.67
CA PRO A 309 -2.60 -5.93 -36.12
C PRO A 309 -2.59 -4.39 -36.21
N LEU A 310 -1.36 -3.86 -36.19
CA LEU A 310 -0.90 -2.55 -36.64
C LEU A 310 -0.87 -1.39 -35.63
N GLY A 311 0.31 -0.80 -35.52
CA GLY A 311 0.55 0.51 -34.93
C GLY A 311 1.87 0.55 -34.18
N SER A 312 2.98 0.73 -34.92
CA SER A 312 4.32 1.02 -34.39
C SER A 312 4.27 2.11 -33.31
N VAL A 313 4.54 1.74 -32.06
CA VAL A 313 4.69 2.69 -30.95
C VAL A 313 6.17 2.99 -30.81
N HIS A 314 6.52 4.27 -30.95
CA HIS A 314 7.87 4.79 -30.70
C HIS A 314 8.37 4.40 -29.31
N GLU A 315 9.67 4.12 -29.23
CA GLU A 315 10.41 3.91 -27.98
C GLU A 315 10.12 5.03 -26.98
N ALA A 316 9.37 4.68 -25.93
CA ALA A 316 9.26 5.52 -24.74
C ALA A 316 10.59 5.43 -24.00
N SER A 317 11.36 6.51 -24.04
CA SER A 317 12.57 6.73 -23.26
C SER A 317 12.33 6.41 -21.79
N GLN A 318 13.20 5.58 -21.20
CA GLN A 318 13.26 5.27 -19.77
C GLN A 318 13.20 6.56 -18.93
N CYS A 319 12.08 6.83 -18.25
CA CYS A 319 12.06 7.77 -17.14
C CYS A 319 12.61 7.05 -15.91
N LYS A 320 13.91 7.24 -15.63
CA LYS A 320 14.45 7.09 -14.28
C LYS A 320 13.71 8.10 -13.39
N GLU A 321 13.28 7.65 -12.22
CA GLU A 321 12.86 8.54 -11.14
C GLU A 321 14.11 9.28 -10.64
N GLU A 322 14.48 10.36 -11.33
CA GLU A 322 15.51 11.27 -10.86
C GLU A 322 14.86 12.28 -9.92
N ALA A 323 15.20 12.21 -8.64
CA ALA A 323 14.87 13.25 -7.68
C ALA A 323 15.32 14.62 -8.22
N MET A 324 14.47 15.64 -8.06
CA MET A 324 14.71 16.96 -8.63
C MET A 324 16.07 17.51 -8.19
N ARG A 325 16.88 17.96 -9.15
CA ARG A 325 18.22 18.50 -8.90
C ARG A 325 18.24 20.00 -9.04
N VAL A 326 19.26 20.61 -8.44
CA VAL A 326 19.62 22.03 -8.62
C VAL A 326 19.67 22.42 -10.11
N SER A 327 20.19 21.55 -10.98
CA SER A 327 20.22 21.80 -12.43
C SER A 327 18.85 22.03 -13.05
N ASP A 328 17.79 21.45 -12.49
CA ASP A 328 16.43 21.56 -13.04
C ASP A 328 15.80 22.90 -12.66
N ILE A 329 16.10 23.40 -11.47
CA ILE A 329 15.74 24.77 -11.06
C ILE A 329 16.46 25.80 -11.95
N LEU A 330 17.76 25.61 -12.21
CA LEU A 330 18.54 26.55 -13.03
C LEU A 330 18.04 26.65 -14.47
N LYS A 331 17.60 25.54 -15.08
CA LYS A 331 17.01 25.54 -16.44
C LYS A 331 15.77 26.43 -16.55
N VAL A 332 14.97 26.53 -15.48
CA VAL A 332 13.71 27.29 -15.46
C VAL A 332 13.94 28.76 -15.11
N LYS A 333 14.89 29.04 -14.20
CA LYS A 333 15.19 30.40 -13.72
C LYS A 333 15.90 31.29 -14.76
N GLY A 334 16.65 30.68 -15.68
CA GLY A 334 17.49 31.39 -16.65
C GLY A 334 18.87 31.76 -16.11
N ASN A 335 19.76 32.20 -17.00
CA ASN A 335 21.21 32.32 -16.73
C ASN A 335 21.68 33.73 -16.32
N ALA A 336 20.76 34.61 -15.91
CA ALA A 336 21.16 35.97 -15.50
C ALA A 336 21.92 35.91 -14.16
N LEU A 337 23.23 36.16 -14.24
CA LEU A 337 24.13 36.24 -13.10
C LEU A 337 24.52 37.69 -12.86
N TYR A 338 24.23 38.19 -11.67
CA TYR A 338 24.66 39.52 -11.22
C TYR A 338 25.82 39.36 -10.26
N THR A 339 26.99 39.86 -10.68
CA THR A 339 28.23 39.75 -9.93
C THR A 339 28.84 41.13 -9.73
N VAL A 340 29.64 41.26 -8.67
CA VAL A 340 30.33 42.48 -8.27
C VAL A 340 31.75 42.13 -7.81
N THR A 341 32.64 43.11 -7.79
CA THR A 341 34.00 42.94 -7.25
C THR A 341 34.05 43.35 -5.78
N PRO A 342 34.99 42.84 -4.98
CA PRO A 342 35.08 43.19 -3.56
C PRO A 342 35.31 44.69 -3.30
N ASP A 343 35.92 45.39 -4.27
CA ASP A 343 36.26 46.81 -4.15
C ASP A 343 35.11 47.73 -4.59
N THR A 344 34.01 47.15 -5.09
CA THR A 344 32.80 47.89 -5.43
C THR A 344 32.24 48.57 -4.16
N PRO A 345 31.85 49.86 -4.22
CA PRO A 345 31.19 50.54 -3.11
C PRO A 345 29.86 49.87 -2.74
N LEU A 346 29.55 49.76 -1.44
CA LEU A 346 28.30 49.14 -0.99
C LEU A 346 27.05 49.86 -1.53
N ARG A 347 27.12 51.18 -1.65
CA ARG A 347 26.06 52.01 -2.25
C ARG A 347 25.70 51.56 -3.67
N GLU A 348 26.70 51.30 -4.50
CA GLU A 348 26.51 50.85 -5.87
C GLU A 348 25.89 49.45 -5.90
N ALA A 349 26.35 48.55 -5.03
CA ALA A 349 25.77 47.21 -4.89
C ALA A 349 24.28 47.26 -4.51
N VAL A 350 23.90 48.12 -3.56
CA VAL A 350 22.50 48.32 -3.15
C VAL A 350 21.66 48.88 -4.29
N GLN A 351 22.21 49.81 -5.08
CA GLN A 351 21.53 50.35 -6.27
C GLN A 351 21.29 49.24 -7.32
N THR A 352 22.31 48.45 -7.64
CA THR A 352 22.19 47.29 -8.54
C THR A 352 21.13 46.30 -8.04
N MET A 353 21.11 46.03 -6.73
CA MET A 353 20.10 45.14 -6.13
C MET A 353 18.68 45.68 -6.30
N ALA A 354 18.48 46.99 -6.13
CA ALA A 354 17.19 47.63 -6.28
C ALA A 354 16.73 47.72 -7.74
N GLU A 355 17.64 48.07 -8.67
CA GLU A 355 17.34 48.22 -10.09
C GLU A 355 16.97 46.90 -10.76
N HIS A 356 17.62 45.81 -10.35
CA HIS A 356 17.38 44.48 -10.91
C HIS A 356 16.40 43.62 -10.10
N ASP A 357 15.82 44.17 -9.01
CA ASP A 357 14.94 43.47 -8.08
C ASP A 357 15.53 42.13 -7.58
N ILE A 358 16.81 42.16 -7.17
CA ILE A 358 17.56 40.99 -6.70
C ILE A 358 17.95 41.12 -5.24
N GLY A 359 17.84 40.02 -4.50
CA GLY A 359 18.12 39.98 -3.07
C GLY A 359 19.52 39.48 -2.67
N SER A 360 20.37 39.17 -3.65
CA SER A 360 21.78 38.85 -3.43
C SER A 360 22.66 39.19 -4.62
N LEU A 361 23.95 39.40 -4.35
CA LEU A 361 25.01 39.59 -5.33
C LEU A 361 26.17 38.65 -5.02
N VAL A 362 26.71 38.01 -6.05
CA VAL A 362 27.89 37.14 -5.91
C VAL A 362 29.14 37.98 -6.10
N VAL A 363 30.08 37.84 -5.17
CA VAL A 363 31.34 38.58 -5.22
C VAL A 363 32.40 37.71 -5.88
N ILE A 364 32.90 38.17 -7.03
CA ILE A 364 33.92 37.47 -7.80
C ILE A 364 35.19 38.32 -7.87
N GLU A 365 36.32 37.68 -7.64
CA GLU A 365 37.65 38.29 -7.78
C GLU A 365 38.57 37.29 -8.47
N PHE A 366 39.25 37.73 -9.55
CA PHE A 366 40.11 36.88 -10.40
C PHE A 366 39.46 35.58 -10.91
N GLY A 367 38.13 35.57 -11.05
CA GLY A 367 37.36 34.41 -11.51
C GLY A 367 36.96 33.43 -10.41
N ASP A 368 37.31 33.69 -9.16
CA ASP A 368 36.89 32.89 -8.01
C ASP A 368 35.73 33.54 -7.25
N LEU A 369 34.87 32.69 -6.70
CA LEU A 369 33.88 33.08 -5.70
C LEU A 369 34.62 33.45 -4.41
N VAL A 370 34.62 34.73 -4.06
CA VAL A 370 35.27 35.25 -2.84
C VAL A 370 34.28 35.73 -1.79
N GLY A 371 32.99 35.79 -2.12
CA GLY A 371 31.96 36.09 -1.14
C GLY A 371 30.56 36.26 -1.74
N MET A 372 29.62 36.61 -0.87
CA MET A 372 28.24 36.90 -1.23
C MET A 372 27.71 38.08 -0.41
N LEU A 373 26.97 38.97 -1.05
CA LEU A 373 26.25 40.05 -0.39
C LEU A 373 24.75 39.76 -0.43
N THR A 374 24.08 39.82 0.71
CA THR A 374 22.62 39.71 0.80
C THR A 374 22.03 40.86 1.62
N PHE A 375 20.70 40.93 1.70
CA PHE A 375 20.03 41.88 2.60
C PHE A 375 20.49 41.78 4.06
N ARG A 376 20.94 40.60 4.52
CA ARG A 376 21.40 40.43 5.91
C ARG A 376 22.63 41.32 6.18
N GLU A 377 23.63 41.24 5.31
CA GLU A 377 24.88 41.99 5.44
C GLU A 377 24.63 43.50 5.34
N ILE A 378 23.72 43.91 4.45
CA ILE A 378 23.31 45.31 4.31
C ILE A 378 22.62 45.82 5.59
N ILE A 379 21.68 45.05 6.14
CA ILE A 379 20.96 45.43 7.38
C ILE A 379 21.91 45.53 8.57
N LEU A 380 22.85 44.59 8.70
CA LEU A 380 23.87 44.64 9.74
C LEU A 380 24.77 45.88 9.58
N THR A 381 25.19 46.17 8.34
CA THR A 381 26.00 47.37 8.06
C THR A 381 25.25 48.65 8.39
N LEU A 382 23.97 48.75 8.04
CA LEU A 382 23.11 49.87 8.37
C LEU A 382 22.97 50.04 9.89
N HIS A 383 22.78 48.94 10.63
CA HIS A 383 22.72 48.97 12.09
C HIS A 383 24.02 49.53 12.68
N ASP A 384 25.17 49.08 12.19
CA ASP A 384 26.48 49.45 12.74
C ASP A 384 26.91 50.89 12.35
N HIS A 385 26.42 51.40 11.22
CA HIS A 385 26.75 52.73 10.70
C HIS A 385 25.58 53.73 10.80
N SER A 386 24.67 53.53 11.77
CA SER A 386 23.56 54.47 12.06
C SER A 386 22.70 54.81 10.84
N GLY A 387 22.44 53.82 9.99
CA GLY A 387 21.58 53.93 8.81
C GLY A 387 22.31 54.36 7.52
N SER A 388 23.63 54.48 7.53
CA SER A 388 24.42 54.81 6.33
C SER A 388 25.09 53.57 5.72
N VAL A 389 25.16 53.55 4.39
CA VAL A 389 25.98 52.59 3.62
C VAL A 389 27.23 53.25 3.01
N ASP A 390 27.47 54.52 3.33
CA ASP A 390 28.58 55.29 2.75
C ASP A 390 29.95 54.91 3.31
N GLY A 391 30.95 54.92 2.42
CA GLY A 391 32.34 54.63 2.78
C GLY A 391 32.65 53.15 3.05
N ALA A 392 31.66 52.26 2.99
CA ALA A 392 31.84 50.82 3.05
C ALA A 392 32.05 50.23 1.64
N THR A 393 32.96 49.27 1.54
CA THR A 393 33.14 48.42 0.35
C THR A 393 32.55 47.05 0.59
N ILE A 394 32.21 46.32 -0.48
CA ILE A 394 31.68 44.97 -0.40
C ILE A 394 32.60 44.04 0.41
N ARG A 395 33.92 44.12 0.20
CA ARG A 395 34.92 43.31 0.92
C ARG A 395 34.77 43.36 2.44
N LYS A 396 34.38 44.50 2.99
CA LYS A 396 34.27 44.71 4.44
C LYS A 396 32.98 44.12 5.03
N VAL A 397 31.95 43.89 4.20
CA VAL A 397 30.59 43.59 4.66
C VAL A 397 30.05 42.25 4.15
N MET A 398 30.60 41.72 3.07
CA MET A 398 30.15 40.46 2.47
C MET A 398 30.35 39.26 3.42
N ASP A 399 29.56 38.22 3.21
CA ASP A 399 29.88 36.88 3.69
C ASP A 399 31.04 36.34 2.83
N ASP A 400 32.21 36.16 3.42
CA ASP A 400 33.43 35.70 2.73
C ASP A 400 33.49 34.17 2.59
N HIS A 401 32.56 33.43 3.20
CA HIS A 401 32.46 31.97 3.09
C HIS A 401 31.00 31.53 2.87
N PRO A 402 30.34 31.97 1.78
CA PRO A 402 28.96 31.63 1.53
C PRO A 402 28.80 30.14 1.30
N LEU A 403 27.68 29.60 1.78
CA LEU A 403 27.33 28.20 1.54
C LEU A 403 27.04 27.98 0.05
N THR A 404 27.71 27.00 -0.56
CA THR A 404 27.54 26.67 -1.98
C THR A 404 26.91 25.30 -2.18
N CYS A 405 26.34 25.07 -3.36
CA CYS A 405 25.89 23.75 -3.79
C CYS A 405 26.35 23.46 -5.22
N THR A 406 26.16 22.23 -5.69
CA THR A 406 26.50 21.83 -7.07
C THR A 406 25.24 21.64 -7.90
N PRO A 407 25.31 21.69 -9.24
CA PRO A 407 24.17 21.37 -10.10
C PRO A 407 23.56 19.98 -9.86
N ARG A 408 24.34 19.06 -9.26
CA ARG A 408 23.95 17.68 -8.98
C ARG A 408 23.33 17.51 -7.59
N THR A 409 23.38 18.52 -6.74
CA THR A 409 22.84 18.47 -5.38
C THR A 409 21.31 18.33 -5.44
N ASP A 410 20.77 17.50 -4.56
CA ASP A 410 19.32 17.25 -4.44
C ASP A 410 18.62 18.49 -3.85
N VAL A 411 17.43 18.82 -4.35
CA VAL A 411 16.70 20.01 -3.90
C VAL A 411 16.29 19.92 -2.42
N ASN A 412 15.98 18.73 -1.88
CA ASN A 412 15.69 18.55 -0.46
C ASN A 412 16.95 18.73 0.40
N GLU A 413 18.12 18.33 -0.11
CA GLU A 413 19.40 18.59 0.55
C GLU A 413 19.70 20.09 0.61
N VAL A 414 19.49 20.82 -0.50
CA VAL A 414 19.61 22.29 -0.52
C VAL A 414 18.64 22.94 0.48
N ARG A 415 17.39 22.48 0.53
CA ARG A 415 16.39 22.96 1.51
C ARG A 415 16.89 22.79 2.93
N ARG A 416 17.46 21.63 3.26
CA ARG A 416 18.00 21.33 4.58
C ARG A 416 19.19 22.24 4.92
N MET A 417 20.13 22.38 3.99
CA MET A 417 21.29 23.26 4.11
C MET A 417 20.89 24.73 4.38
N MET A 418 19.89 25.24 3.65
CA MET A 418 19.34 26.59 3.83
C MET A 418 18.75 26.79 5.23
N LEU A 419 17.99 25.81 5.73
CA LEU A 419 17.37 25.88 7.06
C LEU A 419 18.39 25.79 8.19
N GLU A 420 19.32 24.83 8.12
CA GLU A 420 20.34 24.58 9.15
C GLU A 420 21.30 25.77 9.31
N ARG A 421 21.68 26.42 8.20
CA ARG A 421 22.62 27.55 8.21
C ARG A 421 21.96 28.92 8.13
N HIS A 422 20.62 28.98 8.18
CA HIS A 422 19.86 30.21 7.95
C HIS A 422 20.25 30.96 6.66
N ALA A 423 20.68 30.21 5.64
CA ALA A 423 21.09 30.75 4.35
C ALA A 423 19.87 30.87 3.43
N ARG A 424 19.68 32.06 2.85
CA ARG A 424 18.56 32.34 1.92
C ARG A 424 18.93 32.21 0.45
N TYR A 425 20.22 32.26 0.15
CA TYR A 425 20.77 32.19 -1.20
C TYR A 425 21.99 31.28 -1.17
N LEU A 426 22.16 30.47 -2.21
CA LEU A 426 23.31 29.60 -2.41
C LEU A 426 23.87 29.80 -3.82
N PRO A 427 25.15 30.18 -3.97
CA PRO A 427 25.84 30.09 -5.25
C PRO A 427 25.94 28.62 -5.68
N VAL A 428 25.57 28.36 -6.93
CA VAL A 428 25.71 27.04 -7.55
C VAL A 428 27.05 27.01 -8.28
N MET A 429 27.95 26.15 -7.83
CA MET A 429 29.31 26.03 -8.36
C MET A 429 29.47 24.68 -9.07
N GLU A 430 30.02 24.71 -10.28
CA GLU A 430 30.56 23.51 -10.92
C GLU A 430 32.07 23.69 -11.06
N ASN A 431 32.81 23.00 -10.20
CA ASN A 431 34.24 23.24 -9.99
C ASN A 431 34.50 24.70 -9.57
N ARG A 432 35.19 25.49 -10.41
CA ARG A 432 35.45 26.92 -10.16
C ARG A 432 34.47 27.85 -10.87
N THR A 433 33.55 27.31 -11.66
CA THR A 433 32.63 28.10 -12.47
C THR A 433 31.34 28.35 -11.69
N LEU A 434 30.94 29.62 -11.60
CA LEU A 434 29.63 30.01 -11.10
C LEU A 434 28.56 29.70 -12.16
N MET A 435 27.67 28.76 -11.85
CA MET A 435 26.60 28.31 -12.73
C MET A 435 25.30 29.09 -12.51
N GLY A 436 25.08 29.62 -11.31
CA GLY A 436 23.80 30.18 -10.91
C GLY A 436 23.78 30.61 -9.45
N VAL A 437 22.67 31.22 -9.05
CA VAL A 437 22.33 31.42 -7.63
C VAL A 437 20.94 30.87 -7.40
N ILE A 438 20.77 30.03 -6.39
CA ILE A 438 19.47 29.53 -5.96
C ILE A 438 19.05 30.24 -4.68
N SER A 439 17.84 30.78 -4.68
CA SER A 439 17.21 31.37 -3.51
C SER A 439 16.28 30.36 -2.83
N PHE A 440 15.95 30.64 -1.57
CA PHE A 440 14.91 29.91 -0.85
C PHE A 440 13.56 29.95 -1.58
N TYR A 441 13.25 31.06 -2.26
CA TYR A 441 12.05 31.18 -3.08
C TYR A 441 12.07 30.20 -4.26
N ASP A 442 13.22 30.04 -4.93
CA ASP A 442 13.34 29.10 -6.06
C ASP A 442 13.12 27.66 -5.61
N VAL A 443 13.68 27.28 -4.45
CA VAL A 443 13.47 25.96 -3.83
C VAL A 443 12.00 25.77 -3.45
N ALA A 444 11.38 26.77 -2.82
CA ALA A 444 9.98 26.70 -2.43
C ALA A 444 9.05 26.59 -3.66
N LYS A 445 9.30 27.38 -4.71
CA LYS A 445 8.57 27.34 -5.96
C LYS A 445 8.72 25.98 -6.64
N ALA A 446 9.93 25.45 -6.73
CA ALA A 446 10.21 24.15 -7.33
C ALA A 446 9.46 23.01 -6.62
N VAL A 447 9.47 22.99 -5.28
CA VAL A 447 8.73 22.00 -4.48
C VAL A 447 7.22 22.15 -4.68
N VAL A 448 6.69 23.38 -4.73
CA VAL A 448 5.25 23.62 -4.96
C VAL A 448 4.85 23.21 -6.38
N GLU A 449 5.70 23.46 -7.37
CA GLU A 449 5.44 23.08 -8.76
C GLU A 449 5.53 21.56 -8.97
N GLU A 450 6.47 20.88 -8.31
CA GLU A 450 6.57 19.42 -8.26
C GLU A 450 5.31 18.82 -7.66
N GLN A 451 4.94 19.25 -6.45
CA GLN A 451 3.69 18.81 -5.80
C GLN A 451 2.46 19.15 -6.65
N GLY A 452 2.42 20.32 -7.28
CA GLY A 452 1.33 20.76 -8.14
C GLY A 452 1.24 19.94 -9.42
N PHE A 453 2.38 19.55 -10.01
CA PHE A 453 2.46 18.70 -11.19
C PHE A 453 2.06 17.25 -10.86
N GLU A 454 2.61 16.67 -9.79
CA GLU A 454 2.19 15.37 -9.27
C GLU A 454 0.70 15.37 -8.98
N ASN A 455 0.19 16.39 -8.30
CA ASN A 455 -1.23 16.51 -7.99
C ASN A 455 -2.07 16.65 -9.26
N ARG A 456 -1.62 17.40 -10.28
CA ARG A 456 -2.30 17.49 -11.59
C ARG A 456 -2.28 16.16 -12.36
N MET A 457 -1.16 15.44 -12.34
CA MET A 457 -1.05 14.12 -12.95
C MET A 457 -1.95 13.12 -12.22
N LEU A 458 -1.92 13.09 -10.89
CA LEU A 458 -2.83 12.30 -10.06
C LEU A 458 -4.30 12.64 -10.34
N LYS A 459 -4.63 13.94 -10.46
CA LYS A 459 -5.96 14.41 -10.87
C LYS A 459 -6.35 13.98 -12.27
N ALA A 460 -5.42 13.95 -13.23
CA ALA A 460 -5.67 13.50 -14.59
C ALA A 460 -5.84 11.97 -14.70
N TYR A 461 -5.23 11.20 -13.79
CA TYR A 461 -5.45 9.76 -13.66
C TYR A 461 -6.77 9.41 -12.97
N ILE A 462 -7.33 10.33 -12.17
CA ILE A 462 -8.66 10.19 -11.55
C ILE A 462 -9.72 10.70 -12.53
N ARG A 463 -10.41 9.76 -13.19
CA ARG A 463 -11.36 10.02 -14.29
C ARG A 463 -12.50 11.02 -13.96
N ASP A 464 -12.82 11.21 -12.68
CA ASP A 464 -13.89 12.08 -12.18
C ASP A 464 -13.41 13.00 -11.02
N TRP A 465 -12.33 13.76 -11.22
CA TRP A 465 -11.99 14.82 -10.26
C TRP A 465 -13.05 15.95 -10.28
N PRO A 466 -13.67 16.33 -9.16
CA PRO A 466 -14.61 17.44 -9.13
C PRO A 466 -13.86 18.75 -9.40
N GLU A 467 -13.89 19.22 -10.66
CA GLU A 467 -13.49 20.59 -10.98
C GLU A 467 -14.46 21.55 -10.29
N GLY A 468 -13.93 22.50 -9.52
CA GLY A 468 -14.73 23.54 -8.86
C GLY A 468 -15.61 24.27 -9.87
N GLU A 469 -16.82 24.63 -9.45
CA GLU A 469 -17.95 25.04 -10.32
C GLU A 469 -17.59 26.13 -11.34
N GLY A 470 -16.60 27.00 -11.07
CA GLY A 470 -16.14 28.03 -11.99
C GLY A 470 -15.43 27.54 -13.27
N ALA A 471 -14.84 26.33 -13.28
CA ALA A 471 -14.15 25.81 -14.47
C ALA A 471 -15.12 25.28 -15.54
N ARG A 472 -16.32 24.85 -15.14
CA ARG A 472 -17.35 24.32 -16.04
C ARG A 472 -18.05 25.41 -16.86
N GLU A 473 -18.09 26.64 -16.38
CA GLU A 473 -18.71 27.77 -17.10
C GLU A 473 -17.83 28.29 -18.24
N ALA A 474 -16.50 28.33 -18.06
CA ALA A 474 -15.58 28.80 -19.09
C ALA A 474 -15.55 27.91 -20.36
N ARG A 475 -15.89 26.61 -20.24
CA ARG A 475 -15.97 25.68 -21.39
C ARG A 475 -17.28 25.75 -22.16
N ARG A 476 -18.32 26.38 -21.61
CA ARG A 476 -19.56 26.66 -22.34
C ARG A 476 -19.42 28.00 -23.05
N GLY A 477 -18.61 28.02 -24.10
CA GLY A 477 -18.61 29.13 -25.06
C GLY A 477 -20.03 29.40 -25.58
N PRO A 478 -20.36 30.65 -25.96
CA PRO A 478 -21.71 31.04 -26.30
C PRO A 478 -22.17 30.28 -27.55
N ARG A 479 -23.22 29.47 -27.38
CA ARG A 479 -23.89 28.79 -28.49
C ARG A 479 -24.49 29.84 -29.41
N ARG A 480 -23.93 30.01 -30.60
CA ARG A 480 -24.60 30.61 -31.76
C ARG A 480 -25.07 29.50 -32.69
#